data_AF-A0AAV7KIX6-F1
#
_entry.id   AF-A0AAV7KIX6-F1
#
_cell.length_a   1.000
_cell.length_b   1.000
_cell.length_c   1.000
_cell.angle_alpha   90.00
_cell.angle_beta   90.00
_cell.angle_gamma   90.00
#
_symmetry.space_group_name_H-M   'P 1'
#
loop_
_entity.id
_entity.type
_entity.pdbx_description
1 polymer ?
#
loop_
_entity_poly.entity_id
_entity_poly.type
_entity_poly.pdbx_seq_one_letter_code
_entity_poly.pdbx_strand_id
1 'polypeptide(L)'
;MLNVWLYTQLRFHLILEPSKHIDSINYADIISQCINTIRFYNKQLTMKLVNIVLFTFITGSGFGEILVIPFNEHHNLTIDSNQLVTRQKKQAHTSKLHLVPDATVPYFSELSEHCKGLLSNFSATVSTYLKCMTFYSKPAKLCQTCQYKLTAVERAYNNIRDDNMEPICPKLLLTSDSLHMIEREYEHAQEVWQIADCDYCYDNPNVEIGKWRVSNKTKEFFDLFNRTIDCFAAFLPINRTNSTDGNPGICPNCTQEYSALDKMFLSSFQSEDKICIDIFEAMNYTRIVWSRQYKCYARVRNLAEMIPIITLILVIPFLFYPGVKITMDIYDYRQKRKEQEFDKSVSNDYGIKY
;
A
#
# COMPACT_ATOMS: atom_id res chain seq x y z
N MET A 1 15.15 -15.04 -15.76
CA MET A 1 15.35 -13.62 -16.15
C MET A 1 14.20 -13.01 -16.96
N LEU A 2 13.38 -13.76 -17.72
CA LEU A 2 12.21 -13.17 -18.42
C LEU A 2 11.03 -12.75 -17.49
N ASN A 3 10.83 -13.44 -16.36
CA ASN A 3 9.74 -13.10 -15.43
C ASN A 3 9.95 -11.76 -14.71
N VAL A 4 11.20 -11.31 -14.55
CA VAL A 4 11.51 -9.99 -13.96
C VAL A 4 11.31 -8.87 -14.97
N TRP A 5 11.41 -9.16 -16.27
CA TRP A 5 11.24 -8.18 -17.35
C TRP A 5 9.77 -7.96 -17.72
N LEU A 6 8.93 -8.99 -17.66
CA LEU A 6 7.47 -8.85 -17.84
C LEU A 6 6.79 -8.11 -16.68
N TYR A 7 7.26 -8.34 -15.45
CA TYR A 7 6.65 -7.73 -14.26
C TYR A 7 6.99 -6.24 -14.12
N THR A 8 8.14 -5.80 -14.62
CA THR A 8 8.54 -4.39 -14.62
C THR A 8 7.85 -3.59 -15.74
N GLN A 9 7.57 -4.18 -16.90
CA GLN A 9 6.84 -3.52 -17.99
C GLN A 9 5.34 -3.36 -17.72
N LEU A 10 4.68 -4.33 -17.06
CA LEU A 10 3.28 -4.17 -16.65
C LEU A 10 3.09 -3.10 -15.56
N ARG A 11 4.12 -2.87 -14.73
CA ARG A 11 4.09 -1.87 -13.66
C ARG A 11 4.35 -0.45 -14.16
N PHE A 12 5.04 -0.29 -15.29
CA PHE A 12 5.32 1.03 -15.89
C PHE A 12 4.11 1.63 -16.62
N HIS A 13 3.21 0.80 -17.17
CA HIS A 13 2.04 1.29 -17.90
C HIS A 13 0.85 1.73 -17.03
N LEU A 14 0.86 1.45 -15.72
CA LEU A 14 -0.22 1.80 -14.79
C LEU A 14 0.07 3.05 -13.93
N ILE A 15 1.22 3.72 -14.10
CA ILE A 15 1.65 4.83 -13.23
C ILE A 15 1.67 6.20 -13.94
N LEU A 16 1.38 6.29 -15.24
CA LEU A 16 1.36 7.57 -15.95
C LEU A 16 0.08 7.75 -16.77
N GLU A 17 -0.98 8.26 -16.15
CA GLU A 17 -1.75 9.40 -16.70
C GLU A 17 -2.79 9.91 -15.68
N PRO A 18 -2.65 11.15 -15.17
CA PRO A 18 -3.67 11.83 -14.39
C PRO A 18 -4.63 12.61 -15.29
N SER A 19 -5.92 12.52 -14.98
CA SER A 19 -7.02 13.38 -15.45
C SER A 19 -7.29 13.39 -16.97
N LYS A 20 -8.45 12.85 -17.36
CA LYS A 20 -9.35 13.49 -18.33
C LYS A 20 -10.75 12.90 -18.22
N HIS A 21 -11.71 13.79 -18.38
CA HIS A 21 -13.15 13.59 -18.32
C HIS A 21 -13.62 12.34 -19.08
N ILE A 22 -14.49 11.59 -18.42
CA ILE A 22 -15.22 10.45 -18.97
C ILE A 22 -16.39 10.99 -19.79
N ASP A 23 -16.28 10.93 -21.10
CA ASP A 23 -17.43 10.81 -22.00
C ASP A 23 -17.12 9.74 -23.06
N SER A 24 -17.95 8.70 -23.06
CA SER A 24 -18.02 7.53 -23.95
C SER A 24 -16.71 6.79 -24.29
N ILE A 25 -16.35 5.79 -23.49
CA ILE A 25 -15.38 4.75 -23.89
C ILE A 25 -16.10 3.74 -24.81
N ASN A 26 -15.67 3.69 -26.07
CA ASN A 26 -16.17 2.72 -27.05
C ASN A 26 -15.51 1.35 -26.83
N TYR A 27 -16.25 0.41 -26.25
CA TYR A 27 -15.81 -0.95 -25.93
C TYR A 27 -15.27 -1.74 -27.14
N ALA A 28 -15.60 -1.34 -28.37
CA ALA A 28 -15.11 -1.99 -29.59
C ALA A 28 -13.60 -1.83 -29.80
N ASP A 29 -13.01 -0.69 -29.42
CA ASP A 29 -11.58 -0.42 -29.67
C ASP A 29 -10.68 -1.16 -28.68
N ILE A 30 -11.12 -1.31 -27.42
CA ILE A 30 -10.40 -2.08 -26.40
C ILE A 30 -10.39 -3.58 -26.73
N ILE A 31 -11.51 -4.10 -27.27
CA ILE A 31 -11.61 -5.49 -27.72
C ILE A 31 -10.73 -5.72 -28.96
N SER A 32 -10.68 -4.77 -29.90
CA SER A 32 -9.80 -4.84 -31.07
C SER A 32 -8.31 -4.83 -30.69
N GLN A 33 -7.91 -3.99 -29.74
CA GLN A 33 -6.53 -3.97 -29.21
C GLN A 33 -6.18 -5.23 -28.42
N CYS A 34 -7.09 -5.79 -27.64
CA CYS A 34 -6.87 -7.07 -26.96
C CYS A 34 -6.73 -8.23 -27.97
N ILE A 35 -7.58 -8.31 -28.99
CA ILE A 35 -7.54 -9.37 -30.00
C ILE A 35 -6.24 -9.31 -30.81
N ASN A 36 -5.77 -8.11 -31.18
CA ASN A 36 -4.52 -7.94 -31.92
C ASN A 36 -3.29 -8.24 -31.05
N THR A 37 -3.31 -7.90 -29.76
CA THR A 37 -2.25 -8.26 -28.81
C THR A 37 -2.21 -9.77 -28.57
N ILE A 38 -3.37 -10.42 -28.44
CA ILE A 38 -3.48 -11.88 -28.30
C ILE A 38 -3.00 -12.59 -29.58
N ARG A 39 -3.33 -12.09 -30.78
CA ARG A 39 -2.82 -12.65 -32.05
C ARG A 39 -1.30 -12.54 -32.19
N PHE A 40 -0.70 -11.43 -31.75
CA PHE A 40 0.75 -11.24 -31.79
C PHE A 40 1.48 -12.16 -30.80
N TYR A 41 0.94 -12.33 -29.59
CA TYR A 41 1.50 -13.23 -28.58
C TYR A 41 1.31 -14.72 -28.94
N ASN A 42 0.17 -15.13 -29.51
CA ASN A 42 -0.07 -16.53 -29.92
C ASN A 42 0.93 -17.01 -31.00
N LYS A 43 1.42 -16.11 -31.85
CA LYS A 43 2.41 -16.45 -32.89
C LYS A 43 3.82 -16.65 -32.33
N GLN A 44 4.16 -16.03 -31.19
CA GLN A 44 5.46 -16.18 -30.53
C GLN A 44 5.47 -17.26 -29.43
N LEU A 45 4.33 -17.51 -28.78
CA LEU A 45 4.20 -18.46 -27.66
C LEU A 45 4.12 -19.92 -28.13
N THR A 46 3.53 -20.17 -29.31
CA THR A 46 3.39 -21.51 -29.90
C THR A 46 4.72 -22.18 -30.24
N MET A 47 5.77 -21.42 -30.59
CA MET A 47 7.11 -21.99 -30.80
C MET A 47 7.90 -22.24 -29.50
N LYS A 48 7.61 -21.51 -28.42
CA LYS A 48 8.36 -21.65 -27.15
C LYS A 48 7.72 -22.65 -26.17
N LEU A 49 6.39 -22.79 -26.17
CA LEU A 49 5.69 -23.75 -25.30
C LEU A 49 5.84 -25.20 -25.76
N VAL A 50 5.91 -25.44 -27.08
CA VAL A 50 6.14 -26.80 -27.62
C VAL A 50 7.48 -27.37 -27.13
N ASN A 51 8.53 -26.55 -27.01
CA ASN A 51 9.83 -26.98 -26.50
C ASN A 51 9.85 -27.19 -24.97
N ILE A 52 9.08 -26.43 -24.19
CA ILE A 52 9.04 -26.57 -22.72
C ILE A 52 8.22 -27.79 -22.30
N VAL A 53 7.10 -28.06 -22.98
CA VAL A 53 6.23 -29.22 -22.68
C VAL A 53 6.87 -30.54 -23.14
N LEU A 54 7.65 -30.55 -24.24
CA LEU A 54 8.46 -31.72 -24.60
C LEU A 54 9.60 -31.99 -23.60
N PHE A 55 10.18 -30.94 -22.99
CA PHE A 55 11.27 -31.11 -22.02
C PHE A 55 10.79 -31.70 -20.68
N THR A 56 9.57 -31.38 -20.25
CA THR A 56 8.97 -31.93 -19.02
C THR A 56 8.39 -33.33 -19.21
N PHE A 57 8.06 -33.76 -20.44
CA PHE A 57 7.58 -35.12 -20.72
C PHE A 57 8.72 -36.14 -20.95
N ILE A 58 9.90 -35.71 -21.38
CA ILE A 58 11.04 -36.63 -21.65
C ILE A 58 11.86 -36.91 -20.38
N THR A 59 11.80 -36.06 -19.35
CA THR A 59 12.47 -36.30 -18.06
C THR A 59 11.49 -36.84 -17.03
N GLY A 60 11.10 -38.10 -17.20
CA GLY A 60 10.32 -38.84 -16.21
C GLY A 60 11.07 -38.97 -14.88
N SER A 61 10.31 -38.82 -13.79
CA SER A 61 10.61 -39.29 -12.42
C SER A 61 11.89 -38.78 -11.77
N GLY A 62 11.73 -37.76 -10.93
CA GLY A 62 12.68 -37.41 -9.87
C GLY A 62 11.98 -36.53 -8.85
N PHE A 63 11.56 -37.11 -7.73
CA PHE A 63 11.21 -36.37 -6.52
C PHE A 63 12.37 -35.42 -6.19
N GLY A 64 12.10 -34.13 -6.21
CA GLY A 64 13.00 -33.09 -5.75
C GLY A 64 12.19 -32.11 -4.92
N GLU A 65 12.35 -32.20 -3.60
CA GLU A 65 11.89 -31.19 -2.65
C GLU A 65 12.24 -29.80 -3.19
N ILE A 66 11.23 -28.93 -3.32
CA ILE A 66 11.49 -27.50 -3.44
C ILE A 66 11.91 -27.05 -2.04
N LEU A 67 13.21 -27.19 -1.78
CA LEU A 67 13.92 -26.60 -0.66
C LEU A 67 13.86 -25.09 -0.86
N VAL A 68 12.90 -24.44 -0.21
CA VAL A 68 12.83 -22.99 -0.12
C VAL A 68 14.05 -22.56 0.72
N ILE A 69 15.11 -22.15 0.02
CA ILE A 69 16.24 -21.45 0.64
C ILE A 69 15.69 -20.13 1.16
N PRO A 70 15.71 -19.85 2.48
CA PRO A 70 15.40 -18.53 2.97
C PRO A 70 16.54 -17.59 2.54
N PHE A 71 16.22 -16.61 1.70
CA PHE A 71 17.12 -15.51 1.39
C PHE A 71 17.24 -14.64 2.63
N ASN A 72 18.28 -14.90 3.41
CA ASN A 72 18.68 -14.16 4.59
C ASN A 72 19.59 -13.02 4.12
N GLU A 73 19.05 -11.81 3.96
CA GLU A 73 19.86 -10.59 3.92
C GLU A 73 19.71 -9.86 5.25
N HIS A 74 20.61 -10.22 6.17
CA HIS A 74 21.08 -9.32 7.20
C HIS A 74 21.82 -8.16 6.53
N HIS A 75 21.18 -7.01 6.38
CA HIS A 75 21.92 -5.76 6.36
C HIS A 75 22.19 -5.33 7.80
N ASN A 76 23.37 -5.74 8.27
CA ASN A 76 24.03 -5.14 9.42
C ASN A 76 24.36 -3.68 9.08
N LEU A 77 23.55 -2.74 9.55
CA LEU A 77 23.97 -1.38 9.78
C LEU A 77 24.58 -1.32 11.18
N THR A 78 25.87 -1.68 11.27
CA THR A 78 26.71 -1.25 12.39
C THR A 78 27.00 0.23 12.22
N ILE A 79 26.15 1.08 12.81
CA ILE A 79 26.50 2.47 13.08
C ILE A 79 27.25 2.46 14.40
N ASP A 80 28.57 2.50 14.31
CA ASP A 80 29.47 2.72 15.44
C ASP A 80 29.16 4.08 16.07
N SER A 81 28.50 4.06 17.23
CA SER A 81 27.97 5.24 17.93
C SER A 81 28.96 5.85 18.91
N ASN A 82 30.28 5.58 18.79
CA ASN A 82 31.28 5.96 19.80
C ASN A 82 32.43 6.85 19.29
N GLN A 83 32.17 7.79 18.36
CA GLN A 83 33.21 8.73 17.88
C GLN A 83 32.79 10.22 17.78
N LEU A 84 31.61 10.63 18.28
CA LEU A 84 31.16 12.04 18.16
C LEU A 84 30.92 12.80 19.48
N VAL A 85 31.38 12.27 20.63
CA VAL A 85 31.21 12.93 21.95
C VAL A 85 32.53 13.39 22.60
N THR A 86 33.67 13.33 21.91
CA THR A 86 34.98 13.70 22.50
C THR A 86 35.76 14.77 21.73
N ARG A 87 35.08 15.68 21.03
CA ARG A 87 35.72 16.86 20.39
C ARG A 87 35.18 18.23 20.81
N GLN A 88 34.69 18.38 22.05
CA GLN A 88 34.42 19.71 22.64
C GLN A 88 35.16 20.02 23.95
N LYS A 89 36.16 19.21 24.34
CA LYS A 89 37.04 19.53 25.48
C LYS A 89 38.49 19.65 25.08
N LYS A 90 38.82 20.72 24.36
CA LYS A 90 40.12 21.44 24.42
C LYS A 90 40.18 22.43 23.28
N GLN A 91 39.86 23.69 23.57
CA GLN A 91 40.50 24.86 22.99
C GLN A 91 40.08 26.08 23.81
N ALA A 92 40.63 26.16 25.02
CA ALA A 92 40.92 27.45 25.62
C ALA A 92 42.13 28.01 24.86
N HIS A 93 41.88 28.85 23.86
CA HIS A 93 42.91 29.71 23.31
C HIS A 93 42.41 31.14 23.32
N THR A 94 43.07 31.93 24.15
CA THR A 94 42.97 33.36 24.33
C THR A 94 43.11 34.09 23.00
N SER A 95 42.03 34.75 22.58
CA SER A 95 42.09 35.87 21.64
C SER A 95 41.45 37.07 22.33
N LYS A 96 42.27 38.06 22.67
CA LYS A 96 41.82 39.40 23.09
C LYS A 96 41.02 40.00 21.95
N LEU A 97 39.69 39.91 22.02
CA LEU A 97 38.81 40.72 21.19
C LEU A 97 38.68 42.07 21.88
N HIS A 98 39.16 43.11 21.21
CA HIS A 98 38.96 44.49 21.63
C HIS A 98 37.46 44.77 21.76
N LEU A 99 37.01 45.01 22.99
CA LEU A 99 35.72 45.59 23.28
C LEU A 99 35.71 47.01 22.71
N VAL A 100 34.92 47.23 21.66
CA VAL A 100 34.46 48.58 21.28
C VAL A 100 33.27 48.90 22.20
N PRO A 101 33.33 49.97 23.01
CA PRO A 101 32.19 50.43 23.77
C PRO A 101 31.29 51.30 22.88
N ASP A 102 30.00 51.09 23.04
CA ASP A 102 28.92 52.05 22.78
C ASP A 102 28.65 52.48 21.33
N ALA A 103 27.70 51.77 20.72
CA ALA A 103 26.69 52.41 19.89
C ALA A 103 25.38 51.65 20.15
N THR A 104 24.40 52.35 20.70
CA THR A 104 23.00 51.92 20.80
C THR A 104 22.53 51.32 19.47
N VAL A 105 22.38 50.00 19.43
CA VAL A 105 21.61 49.31 18.39
C VAL A 105 20.20 49.13 18.94
N PRO A 106 19.22 49.96 18.55
CA PRO A 106 17.84 49.76 18.96
C PRO A 106 17.22 48.69 18.05
N TYR A 107 17.59 47.43 18.22
CA TYR A 107 16.95 46.34 17.46
C TYR A 107 17.06 44.96 18.12
N PHE A 108 16.78 44.88 19.41
CA PHE A 108 15.96 43.80 19.95
C PHE A 108 15.45 44.30 21.29
N SER A 109 14.21 44.80 21.33
CA SER A 109 13.47 44.79 22.58
C SER A 109 13.52 43.35 23.07
N GLU A 110 14.05 43.11 24.27
CA GLU A 110 13.83 41.84 24.94
C GLU A 110 12.35 41.50 24.78
N LEU A 111 12.06 40.36 24.16
CA LEU A 111 10.70 39.88 23.95
C LEU A 111 9.93 40.07 25.26
N SER A 112 8.76 40.74 25.21
CA SER A 112 8.00 41.04 26.42
C SER A 112 7.73 39.75 27.19
N GLU A 113 7.62 39.82 28.52
CA GLU A 113 7.37 38.63 29.33
C GLU A 113 6.06 37.93 28.93
N HIS A 114 5.09 38.70 28.42
CA HIS A 114 3.85 38.19 27.83
C HIS A 114 4.10 37.40 26.54
N CYS A 115 4.79 37.98 25.55
CA CYS A 115 5.12 37.25 24.32
C CYS A 115 6.00 36.01 24.60
N LYS A 116 6.94 36.10 25.56
CA LYS A 116 7.75 34.95 26.03
C LYS A 116 6.85 33.84 26.60
N GLY A 117 5.82 34.21 27.38
CA GLY A 117 4.82 33.28 27.91
C GLY A 117 4.02 32.58 26.82
N LEU A 118 3.55 33.32 25.81
CA LEU A 118 2.83 32.75 24.65
C LEU A 118 3.72 31.76 23.87
N LEU A 119 4.96 32.15 23.58
CA LEU A 119 5.95 31.30 22.91
C LEU A 119 6.27 30.03 23.72
N SER A 120 6.45 30.17 25.04
CA SER A 120 6.68 29.05 25.94
C SER A 120 5.50 28.07 25.93
N ASN A 121 4.26 28.57 26.00
CA ASN A 121 3.07 27.73 25.92
C ASN A 121 2.94 27.00 24.57
N PHE A 122 3.18 27.69 23.45
CA PHE A 122 3.17 27.05 22.13
C PHE A 122 4.24 25.95 22.03
N SER A 123 5.48 26.23 22.41
CA SER A 123 6.56 25.23 22.37
C SER A 123 6.28 24.00 23.25
N ALA A 124 5.70 24.20 24.44
CA ALA A 124 5.33 23.12 25.34
C ALA A 124 4.18 22.26 24.78
N THR A 125 3.17 22.88 24.18
CA THR A 125 2.03 22.17 23.58
C THR A 125 2.45 21.38 22.35
N VAL A 126 3.25 21.94 21.45
CA VAL A 126 3.81 21.25 20.28
C VAL A 126 4.68 20.06 20.70
N SER A 127 5.60 20.26 21.65
CA SER A 127 6.45 19.17 22.16
C SER A 127 5.63 18.01 22.74
N THR A 128 4.54 18.34 23.43
CA THR A 128 3.64 17.34 24.00
C THR A 128 2.83 16.61 22.93
N TYR A 129 2.38 17.32 21.90
CA TYR A 129 1.68 16.73 20.76
C TYR A 129 2.60 15.77 19.98
N LEU A 130 3.80 16.22 19.63
CA LEU A 130 4.78 15.39 18.91
C LEU A 130 5.13 14.14 19.70
N LYS A 131 5.38 14.27 21.02
CA LYS A 131 5.61 13.11 21.89
C LYS A 131 4.45 12.11 21.85
N CYS A 132 3.21 12.59 21.86
CA CYS A 132 2.03 11.74 21.76
C CYS A 132 2.02 10.98 20.43
N MET A 133 2.19 11.69 19.31
CA MET A 133 2.18 11.11 17.96
C MET A 133 3.26 10.06 17.78
N THR A 134 4.47 10.33 18.26
CA THR A 134 5.58 9.37 18.19
C THR A 134 5.30 8.13 19.03
N PHE A 135 4.79 8.29 20.25
CA PHE A 135 4.53 7.16 21.16
C PHE A 135 3.39 6.26 20.66
N TYR A 136 2.33 6.85 20.10
CA TYR A 136 1.18 6.12 19.58
C TYR A 136 1.25 5.82 18.07
N SER A 137 2.45 5.91 17.49
CA SER A 137 2.70 5.52 16.09
C SER A 137 2.66 4.00 15.89
N LYS A 138 2.97 3.21 16.93
CA LYS A 138 2.98 1.74 16.90
C LYS A 138 2.61 1.14 18.28
N PRO A 139 1.46 0.46 18.43
CA PRO A 139 0.36 0.34 17.45
C PRO A 139 -0.31 1.70 17.20
N ALA A 140 -0.76 1.94 15.96
CA ALA A 140 -1.35 3.22 15.57
C ALA A 140 -2.66 3.48 16.34
N LYS A 141 -2.59 4.38 17.32
CA LYS A 141 -3.72 4.92 18.09
C LYS A 141 -3.61 6.45 18.21
N LEU A 142 -2.97 7.06 17.22
CA LEU A 142 -2.56 8.45 17.26
C LEU A 142 -3.78 9.37 17.20
N CYS A 143 -4.73 9.08 16.32
CA CYS A 143 -5.90 9.94 16.13
C CYS A 143 -6.79 9.93 17.38
N GLN A 144 -7.02 8.75 17.97
CA GLN A 144 -7.86 8.60 19.17
C GLN A 144 -7.23 9.06 20.47
N THR A 145 -5.90 9.19 20.51
CA THR A 145 -5.17 9.52 21.75
C THR A 145 -4.57 10.91 21.74
N CYS A 146 -4.29 11.50 20.58
CA CYS A 146 -3.57 12.78 20.48
C CYS A 146 -4.46 13.96 20.06
N GLN A 147 -5.76 13.75 19.83
CA GLN A 147 -6.73 14.77 19.40
C GLN A 147 -6.77 16.00 20.29
N TYR A 148 -6.80 15.82 21.61
CA TYR A 148 -6.86 16.94 22.55
C TYR A 148 -5.53 17.70 22.64
N LYS A 149 -4.42 17.06 22.26
CA LYS A 149 -3.11 17.70 22.16
C LYS A 149 -3.04 18.57 20.90
N LEU A 150 -3.58 18.12 19.77
CA LEU A 150 -3.72 18.97 18.58
C LEU A 150 -4.58 20.21 18.87
N THR A 151 -5.74 20.04 19.50
CA THR A 151 -6.58 21.18 19.91
C THR A 151 -5.88 22.12 20.90
N ALA A 152 -4.89 21.65 21.66
CA ALA A 152 -4.07 22.53 22.50
C ALA A 152 -3.05 23.32 21.68
N VAL A 153 -2.44 22.72 20.66
CA VAL A 153 -1.57 23.40 19.70
C VAL A 153 -2.35 24.48 18.94
N GLU A 154 -3.53 24.15 18.42
CA GLU A 154 -4.42 25.10 17.74
C GLU A 154 -4.78 26.30 18.63
N ARG A 155 -5.14 26.05 19.89
CA ARG A 155 -5.41 27.11 20.85
C ARG A 155 -4.17 27.95 21.15
N ALA A 156 -3.02 27.34 21.36
CA ALA A 156 -1.78 28.07 21.64
C ALA A 156 -1.37 28.95 20.44
N TYR A 157 -1.52 28.45 19.21
CA TYR A 157 -1.28 29.20 17.99
C TYR A 157 -2.26 30.35 17.81
N ASN A 158 -3.56 30.11 17.95
CA ASN A 158 -4.58 31.15 17.85
C ASN A 158 -4.41 32.23 18.92
N ASN A 159 -3.96 31.87 20.13
CA ASN A 159 -3.62 32.85 21.17
C ASN A 159 -2.44 33.76 20.79
N ILE A 160 -1.48 33.27 19.99
CA ILE A 160 -0.39 34.09 19.46
C ILE A 160 -0.91 34.97 18.31
N ARG A 161 -1.71 34.40 17.39
CA ARG A 161 -2.21 35.10 16.20
C ARG A 161 -3.20 36.21 16.55
N ASP A 162 -4.14 35.90 17.43
CA ASP A 162 -5.28 36.75 17.79
C ASP A 162 -5.02 37.51 19.10
N ASP A 163 -3.74 37.71 19.47
CA ASP A 163 -3.36 38.42 20.70
C ASP A 163 -3.80 39.88 20.63
N ASN A 164 -4.89 40.18 21.34
CA ASN A 164 -5.42 41.53 21.48
C ASN A 164 -4.76 42.30 22.65
N MET A 165 -4.01 41.62 23.53
CA MET A 165 -3.35 42.26 24.66
C MET A 165 -2.11 43.03 24.20
N GLU A 166 -1.31 42.43 23.33
CA GLU A 166 -0.11 43.06 22.80
C GLU A 166 -0.02 42.84 21.27
N PRO A 167 -0.51 43.79 20.45
CA PRO A 167 -0.58 43.66 18.99
C PRO A 167 0.78 43.49 18.29
N ILE A 168 1.88 43.66 19.03
CA ILE A 168 3.24 43.47 18.53
C ILE A 168 3.66 42.00 18.60
N CYS A 169 3.12 41.18 19.52
CA CYS A 169 3.50 39.77 19.66
C CYS A 169 3.25 38.96 18.38
N PRO A 170 2.09 39.03 17.70
CA PRO A 170 1.88 38.28 16.46
C PRO A 170 2.91 38.65 15.40
N LYS A 171 3.20 39.95 15.23
CA LYS A 171 4.21 40.42 14.26
C LYS A 171 5.61 39.94 14.60
N LEU A 172 5.98 40.01 15.88
CA LEU A 172 7.31 39.65 16.37
C LEU A 172 7.55 38.13 16.35
N LEU A 173 6.51 37.33 16.63
CA LEU A 173 6.63 35.87 16.74
C LEU A 173 6.36 35.14 15.42
N LEU A 174 5.46 35.64 14.58
CA LEU A 174 5.06 34.95 13.34
C LEU A 174 5.74 35.50 12.09
N THR A 175 6.07 36.80 12.05
CA THR A 175 6.54 37.47 10.82
C THR A 175 7.93 38.10 10.90
N SER A 176 8.56 38.10 12.08
CA SER A 176 9.84 38.79 12.27
C SER A 176 11.05 37.98 11.82
N ASP A 177 10.93 36.66 11.71
CA ASP A 177 11.99 35.77 11.28
C ASP A 177 11.75 35.25 9.86
N SER A 178 12.81 35.03 9.09
CA SER A 178 12.72 34.46 7.74
C SER A 178 12.39 32.96 7.75
N LEU A 179 12.55 32.32 8.89
CA LEU A 179 12.28 30.89 9.06
C LEU A 179 10.79 30.63 9.30
N HIS A 180 10.05 31.56 9.91
CA HIS A 180 8.64 31.39 10.30
C HIS A 180 8.41 30.09 11.08
N MET A 181 9.27 29.80 12.06
CA MET A 181 9.29 28.47 12.70
C MET A 181 7.96 28.11 13.36
N ILE A 182 7.30 29.06 14.04
CA ILE A 182 6.03 28.83 14.73
C ILE A 182 4.93 28.42 13.75
N GLU A 183 4.85 29.12 12.61
CA GLU A 183 3.87 28.82 11.57
C GLU A 183 4.13 27.44 10.96
N ARG A 184 5.39 27.11 10.65
CA ARG A 184 5.76 25.78 10.12
C ARG A 184 5.44 24.64 11.08
N GLU A 185 5.70 24.80 12.38
CA GLU A 185 5.38 23.76 13.37
C GLU A 185 3.87 23.56 13.52
N TYR A 186 3.09 24.65 13.43
CA TYR A 186 1.64 24.58 13.43
C TYR A 186 1.10 23.90 12.16
N GLU A 187 1.58 24.30 10.98
CA GLU A 187 1.24 23.68 9.69
C GLU A 187 1.61 22.21 9.68
N HIS A 188 2.81 21.85 10.13
CA HIS A 188 3.22 20.46 10.22
C HIS A 188 2.30 19.64 11.14
N ALA A 189 1.90 20.20 12.28
CA ALA A 189 0.97 19.52 13.18
C ALA A 189 -0.38 19.23 12.52
N GLN A 190 -0.90 20.17 11.72
CA GLN A 190 -2.13 20.04 10.93
C GLN A 190 -1.97 19.06 9.77
N GLU A 191 -0.86 19.15 9.02
CA GLU A 191 -0.57 18.26 7.89
C GLU A 191 -0.53 16.80 8.31
N VAL A 192 0.16 16.49 9.42
CA VAL A 192 0.23 15.10 9.92
C VAL A 192 -1.17 14.59 10.28
N TRP A 193 -2.02 15.43 10.87
CA TRP A 193 -3.41 15.07 11.20
C TRP A 193 -4.25 14.79 9.93
N GLN A 194 -4.08 15.63 8.91
CA GLN A 194 -4.80 15.52 7.64
C GLN A 194 -4.35 14.31 6.82
N ILE A 195 -3.05 14.05 6.71
CA ILE A 195 -2.49 12.88 6.00
C ILE A 195 -2.89 11.57 6.69
N ALA A 196 -3.04 11.61 8.01
CA ALA A 196 -3.56 10.49 8.79
C ALA A 196 -5.08 10.27 8.64
N ASP A 197 -5.78 11.16 7.92
CA ASP A 197 -7.24 11.18 7.79
C ASP A 197 -7.93 11.01 9.16
N CYS A 198 -7.39 11.64 10.20
CA CYS A 198 -7.85 11.47 11.58
C CYS A 198 -9.29 11.95 11.81
N ASP A 199 -9.75 12.88 11.00
CA ASP A 199 -11.14 13.37 11.00
C ASP A 199 -12.16 12.25 10.78
N TYR A 200 -11.79 11.23 9.99
CA TYR A 200 -12.65 10.08 9.69
C TYR A 200 -12.77 9.08 10.85
N CYS A 201 -12.05 9.30 11.96
CA CYS A 201 -12.24 8.52 13.18
C CYS A 201 -13.45 9.03 14.02
N TYR A 202 -14.03 10.18 13.68
CA TYR A 202 -14.99 10.92 14.51
C TYR A 202 -16.36 11.11 13.83
N ASP A 203 -17.44 11.18 14.62
CA ASP A 203 -18.75 11.56 14.13
C ASP A 203 -18.78 13.07 13.86
N ASN A 204 -18.83 13.44 12.58
CA ASN A 204 -18.98 14.83 12.12
C ASN A 204 -17.76 15.72 12.42
N PRO A 205 -16.78 15.80 11.49
CA PRO A 205 -15.54 16.57 11.70
C PRO A 205 -15.76 18.09 11.83
N ASN A 206 -16.99 18.57 11.62
CA ASN A 206 -17.36 19.98 11.61
C ASN A 206 -18.07 20.46 12.90
N VAL A 207 -18.23 19.61 13.92
CA VAL A 207 -18.87 20.01 15.18
C VAL A 207 -17.82 20.59 16.12
N GLU A 208 -17.78 21.92 16.19
CA GLU A 208 -17.17 22.75 17.25
C GLU A 208 -15.81 22.27 17.77
N ILE A 209 -14.75 23.05 17.46
CA ILE A 209 -13.39 22.94 18.00
C ILE A 209 -13.42 22.42 19.45
N GLY A 210 -13.04 21.15 19.65
CA GLY A 210 -12.93 20.53 20.97
C GLY A 210 -13.96 19.46 21.35
N LYS A 211 -14.95 19.12 20.52
CA LYS A 211 -15.84 17.96 20.77
C LYS A 211 -15.51 16.76 19.89
N TRP A 212 -14.35 16.16 20.15
CA TRP A 212 -13.95 14.90 19.52
C TRP A 212 -14.82 13.74 20.02
N ARG A 213 -15.84 13.35 19.25
CA ARG A 213 -16.68 12.18 19.54
C ARG A 213 -16.37 11.06 18.58
N VAL A 214 -15.66 10.03 19.05
CA VAL A 214 -15.29 8.87 18.22
C VAL A 214 -16.55 8.27 17.61
N SER A 215 -16.49 7.99 16.30
CA SER A 215 -17.65 7.53 15.55
C SER A 215 -18.13 6.17 16.06
N ASN A 216 -19.44 5.89 15.92
CA ASN A 216 -19.96 4.59 16.34
C ASN A 216 -19.31 3.44 15.54
N LYS A 217 -19.06 3.62 14.24
CA LYS A 217 -18.35 2.64 13.40
C LYS A 217 -16.93 2.38 13.92
N THR A 218 -16.21 3.44 14.30
CA THR A 218 -14.85 3.34 14.84
C THR A 218 -14.85 2.60 16.18
N LYS A 219 -15.78 2.91 17.09
CA LYS A 219 -15.90 2.19 18.37
C LYS A 219 -16.16 0.70 18.15
N GLU A 220 -17.13 0.37 17.32
CA GLU A 220 -17.49 -1.02 17.00
C GLU A 220 -16.30 -1.79 16.40
N PHE A 221 -15.54 -1.16 15.49
CA PHE A 221 -14.31 -1.73 14.95
C PHE A 221 -13.29 -2.02 16.05
N PHE A 222 -13.02 -1.06 16.94
CA PHE A 222 -12.02 -1.26 18.00
C PHE A 222 -12.47 -2.26 19.08
N ASP A 223 -13.78 -2.43 19.30
CA ASP A 223 -14.32 -3.48 20.16
C ASP A 223 -14.11 -4.89 19.56
N LEU A 224 -14.28 -5.05 18.25
CA LEU A 224 -13.93 -6.29 17.54
C LEU A 224 -12.42 -6.55 17.50
N PHE A 225 -11.64 -5.48 17.31
CA PHE A 225 -10.18 -5.55 17.31
C PHE A 225 -9.66 -6.02 18.68
N ASN A 226 -10.11 -5.39 19.77
CA ASN A 226 -9.70 -5.77 21.13
C ASN A 226 -10.07 -7.23 21.42
N ARG A 227 -11.29 -7.67 21.08
CA ARG A 227 -11.69 -9.09 21.21
C ARG A 227 -10.79 -10.05 20.43
N THR A 228 -10.39 -9.66 19.22
CA THR A 228 -9.50 -10.46 18.37
C THR A 228 -8.11 -10.58 18.99
N ILE A 229 -7.54 -9.46 19.47
CA ILE A 229 -6.24 -9.44 20.13
C ILE A 229 -6.27 -10.19 21.47
N ASP A 230 -7.34 -10.05 22.25
CA ASP A 230 -7.54 -10.80 23.49
C ASP A 230 -7.62 -12.31 23.22
N CYS A 231 -8.32 -12.71 22.16
CA CYS A 231 -8.34 -14.10 21.72
C CYS A 231 -6.93 -14.58 21.35
N PHE A 232 -6.17 -13.79 20.57
CA PHE A 232 -4.79 -14.15 20.25
C PHE A 232 -3.95 -14.33 21.52
N ALA A 233 -4.05 -13.40 22.47
CA ALA A 233 -3.33 -13.44 23.73
C ALA A 233 -3.68 -14.67 24.58
N ALA A 234 -4.96 -15.06 24.62
CA ALA A 234 -5.42 -16.23 25.38
C ALA A 234 -4.82 -17.55 24.88
N PHE A 235 -4.47 -17.64 23.59
CA PHE A 235 -3.91 -18.84 22.97
C PHE A 235 -2.42 -18.68 22.58
N LEU A 236 -1.74 -17.64 23.07
CA LEU A 236 -0.30 -17.53 22.95
C LEU A 236 0.39 -18.61 23.80
N PRO A 237 1.31 -19.42 23.24
CA PRO A 237 2.06 -20.38 24.03
C PRO A 237 3.01 -19.64 24.98
N ILE A 238 2.91 -19.98 26.28
CA ILE A 238 3.73 -19.39 27.36
C ILE A 238 5.23 -19.72 27.20
N ASN A 239 5.57 -20.78 26.46
CA ASN A 239 6.96 -21.20 26.22
C ASN A 239 7.24 -21.38 24.72
N ARG A 240 7.91 -20.39 24.12
CA ARG A 240 8.45 -20.51 22.76
C ARG A 240 9.68 -21.41 22.77
N THR A 241 9.49 -22.69 22.51
CA THR A 241 10.57 -23.56 22.02
C THR A 241 10.16 -24.14 20.68
N ASN A 242 10.58 -23.46 19.61
CA ASN A 242 10.82 -24.07 18.30
C ASN A 242 9.68 -24.86 17.65
N SER A 243 8.45 -24.35 17.66
CA SER A 243 7.40 -24.88 16.79
C SER A 243 7.42 -24.15 15.45
N THR A 244 8.01 -24.80 14.44
CA THR A 244 8.01 -24.40 13.02
C THR A 244 6.63 -24.44 12.37
N ASP A 245 5.68 -25.10 13.03
CA ASP A 245 4.28 -25.19 12.64
C ASP A 245 3.48 -24.10 13.36
N GLY A 246 2.58 -23.43 12.63
CA GLY A 246 1.75 -22.35 13.17
C GLY A 246 1.04 -22.79 14.46
N ASN A 247 0.82 -21.85 15.39
CA ASN A 247 0.25 -22.17 16.70
C ASN A 247 -1.09 -22.92 16.54
N PRO A 248 -1.17 -24.21 16.90
CA PRO A 248 -2.30 -25.07 16.53
C PRO A 248 -3.62 -24.66 17.21
N GLY A 249 -3.55 -23.87 18.29
CA GLY A 249 -4.74 -23.38 19.02
C GLY A 249 -5.30 -22.04 18.52
N ILE A 250 -4.51 -21.17 17.88
CA ILE A 250 -4.96 -19.79 17.58
C ILE A 250 -5.93 -19.77 16.40
N CYS A 251 -5.57 -20.40 15.28
CA CYS A 251 -6.40 -20.36 14.08
C CYS A 251 -7.81 -20.92 14.33
N PRO A 252 -8.01 -22.16 14.83
CA PRO A 252 -9.36 -22.70 14.99
C PRO A 252 -10.19 -21.93 16.03
N ASN A 253 -9.57 -21.41 17.10
CA ASN A 253 -10.31 -20.77 18.19
C ASN A 253 -10.59 -19.29 17.95
N CYS A 254 -9.71 -18.58 17.23
CA CYS A 254 -9.87 -17.14 16.97
C CYS A 254 -10.36 -16.82 15.56
N THR A 255 -10.67 -17.83 14.72
CA THR A 255 -11.20 -17.59 13.36
C THR A 255 -12.50 -16.80 13.40
N GLN A 256 -13.39 -17.04 14.37
CA GLN A 256 -14.66 -16.34 14.47
C GLN A 256 -14.46 -14.84 14.73
N GLU A 257 -13.66 -14.49 15.74
CA GLU A 257 -13.37 -13.09 16.10
C GLU A 257 -12.67 -12.36 14.94
N TYR A 258 -11.64 -12.99 14.37
CA TYR A 258 -10.92 -12.42 13.23
C TYR A 258 -11.83 -12.22 12.00
N SER A 259 -12.70 -13.19 11.68
CA SER A 259 -13.62 -13.07 10.54
C SER A 259 -14.67 -12.00 10.76
N ALA A 260 -15.13 -11.79 12.01
CA ALA A 260 -16.05 -10.72 12.35
C ALA A 260 -15.39 -9.33 12.17
N LEU A 261 -14.14 -9.18 12.63
CA LEU A 261 -13.34 -7.98 12.41
C LEU A 261 -13.09 -7.72 10.91
N ASP A 262 -12.67 -8.73 10.16
CA ASP A 262 -12.41 -8.60 8.72
C ASP A 262 -13.68 -8.24 7.96
N LYS A 263 -14.80 -8.90 8.27
CA LYS A 263 -16.10 -8.57 7.67
C LYS A 263 -16.52 -7.13 7.95
N MET A 264 -16.41 -6.67 9.20
CA MET A 264 -16.70 -5.27 9.57
C MET A 264 -15.82 -4.30 8.77
N PHE A 265 -14.53 -4.60 8.64
CA PHE A 265 -13.60 -3.78 7.87
C PHE A 265 -14.02 -3.68 6.39
N LEU A 266 -14.32 -4.83 5.77
CA LEU A 266 -14.71 -4.89 4.36
C LEU A 266 -16.07 -4.21 4.11
N SER A 267 -17.04 -4.33 5.04
CA SER A 267 -18.36 -3.73 4.87
C SER A 267 -18.41 -2.24 5.15
N SER A 268 -17.59 -1.74 6.08
CA SER A 268 -17.75 -0.39 6.62
C SER A 268 -16.67 0.59 6.19
N PHE A 269 -15.51 0.12 5.73
CA PHE A 269 -14.37 0.99 5.42
C PHE A 269 -13.75 0.73 4.04
N GLN A 270 -13.79 -0.48 3.50
CA GLN A 270 -13.12 -0.78 2.23
C GLN A 270 -13.65 0.02 1.03
N SER A 271 -14.95 0.36 1.03
CA SER A 271 -15.56 1.15 -0.03
C SER A 271 -15.45 2.67 0.19
N GLU A 272 -14.88 3.11 1.31
CA GLU A 272 -14.70 4.53 1.60
C GLU A 272 -13.39 5.04 0.97
N ASP A 273 -13.42 6.24 0.36
CA ASP A 273 -12.25 6.83 -0.30
C ASP A 273 -11.12 7.17 0.69
N LYS A 274 -11.49 7.41 1.97
CA LYS A 274 -10.60 7.80 3.05
C LYS A 274 -10.93 7.02 4.31
N ILE A 275 -9.89 6.50 4.96
CA ILE A 275 -10.01 5.67 6.16
C ILE A 275 -9.04 6.21 7.21
N CYS A 276 -9.56 6.40 8.42
CA CYS A 276 -8.77 6.72 9.62
C CYS A 276 -7.53 5.81 9.75
N ILE A 277 -6.33 6.40 9.88
CA ILE A 277 -5.08 5.63 9.95
C ILE A 277 -5.05 4.62 11.10
N ASP A 278 -5.65 4.95 12.26
CA ASP A 278 -5.71 4.05 13.42
C ASP A 278 -6.42 2.73 13.05
N ILE A 279 -7.52 2.81 12.26
CA ILE A 279 -8.27 1.63 11.79
C ILE A 279 -7.46 0.86 10.76
N PHE A 280 -6.90 1.57 9.77
CA PHE A 280 -6.13 0.96 8.69
C PHE A 280 -4.93 0.16 9.21
N GLU A 281 -4.14 0.78 10.10
CA GLU A 281 -2.96 0.15 10.70
C GLU A 281 -3.33 -1.00 11.63
N ALA A 282 -4.39 -0.86 12.45
CA ALA A 282 -4.87 -1.95 13.30
C ALA A 282 -5.29 -3.17 12.48
N MET A 283 -6.00 -2.97 11.36
CA MET A 283 -6.39 -4.06 10.47
C MET A 283 -5.18 -4.68 9.76
N ASN A 284 -4.27 -3.84 9.24
CA ASN A 284 -3.07 -4.31 8.57
C ASN A 284 -2.18 -5.14 9.51
N TYR A 285 -1.96 -4.66 10.74
CA TYR A 285 -1.25 -5.39 11.79
C TYR A 285 -1.91 -6.75 12.05
N THR A 286 -3.23 -6.76 12.27
CA THR A 286 -3.97 -8.00 12.55
C THR A 286 -3.86 -9.00 11.40
N ARG A 287 -3.97 -8.55 10.15
CA ARG A 287 -3.81 -9.41 8.95
C ARG A 287 -2.40 -9.97 8.83
N ILE A 288 -1.37 -9.16 9.10
CA ILE A 288 0.03 -9.62 9.08
C ILE A 288 0.25 -10.67 10.18
N VAL A 289 -0.21 -10.42 11.40
CA VAL A 289 -0.09 -11.36 12.51
C VAL A 289 -0.84 -12.66 12.21
N TRP A 290 -2.09 -12.57 11.75
CA TRP A 290 -2.92 -13.72 11.40
C TRP A 290 -2.29 -14.59 10.30
N SER A 291 -1.86 -13.98 9.20
CA SER A 291 -1.36 -14.70 8.02
C SER A 291 0.10 -15.10 8.11
N ARG A 292 1.00 -14.23 8.59
CA ARG A 292 2.45 -14.47 8.59
C ARG A 292 2.94 -15.07 9.90
N GLN A 293 2.47 -14.55 11.03
CA GLN A 293 2.95 -15.00 12.33
C GLN A 293 2.27 -16.29 12.78
N TYR A 294 0.95 -16.39 12.62
CA TYR A 294 0.20 -17.59 13.00
C TYR A 294 -0.05 -18.56 11.84
N LYS A 295 0.29 -18.18 10.61
CA LYS A 295 0.09 -19.02 9.40
C LYS A 295 -1.36 -19.49 9.23
N CYS A 296 -2.31 -18.67 9.69
CA CYS A 296 -3.73 -18.95 9.55
C CYS A 296 -4.19 -18.57 8.14
N TYR A 297 -3.85 -19.40 7.16
CA TYR A 297 -4.34 -19.23 5.80
C TYR A 297 -5.80 -19.65 5.72
N ALA A 298 -6.63 -18.82 5.08
CA ALA A 298 -7.92 -19.28 4.61
C ALA A 298 -7.65 -20.50 3.71
N ARG A 299 -8.17 -21.67 4.10
CA ARG A 299 -8.03 -22.90 3.32
C ARG A 299 -8.67 -22.60 1.96
N VAL A 300 -7.84 -22.34 0.94
CA VAL A 300 -8.30 -22.02 -0.42
C VAL A 300 -9.25 -23.13 -0.82
N ARG A 301 -10.49 -22.77 -1.17
CA ARG A 301 -11.49 -23.72 -1.68
C ARG A 301 -10.81 -24.65 -2.68
N ASN A 302 -10.94 -25.93 -2.38
CA ASN A 302 -10.25 -27.08 -2.94
C ASN A 302 -9.62 -26.80 -4.32
N LEU A 303 -8.28 -26.79 -4.39
CA LEU A 303 -7.55 -26.84 -5.67
C LEU A 303 -8.12 -27.92 -6.61
N ALA A 304 -8.66 -29.00 -6.04
CA ALA A 304 -9.37 -30.06 -6.74
C ALA A 304 -10.57 -29.59 -7.58
N GLU A 305 -11.26 -28.51 -7.20
CA GLU A 305 -12.36 -27.93 -7.98
C GLU A 305 -11.86 -27.04 -9.12
N MET A 306 -10.68 -26.42 -8.97
CA MET A 306 -10.11 -25.53 -10.00
C MET A 306 -9.31 -26.29 -11.07
N ILE A 307 -8.63 -27.38 -10.70
CA ILE A 307 -7.85 -28.21 -11.62
C ILE A 307 -8.64 -28.64 -12.87
N PRO A 308 -9.85 -29.23 -12.79
CA PRO A 308 -10.56 -29.69 -13.98
C PRO A 308 -10.94 -28.55 -14.94
N ILE A 309 -11.25 -27.36 -14.41
CA ILE A 309 -11.59 -26.18 -15.22
C ILE A 309 -10.35 -25.71 -15.99
N ILE A 310 -9.21 -25.62 -15.31
CA ILE A 310 -7.94 -25.22 -15.93
C ILE A 310 -7.52 -26.24 -17.00
N THR A 311 -7.64 -27.54 -16.70
CA THR A 311 -7.34 -28.61 -17.66
C THR A 311 -8.24 -28.53 -18.89
N LEU A 312 -9.54 -28.29 -18.73
CA LEU A 312 -10.46 -28.15 -19.85
C LEU A 312 -10.09 -26.97 -20.76
N ILE A 313 -9.79 -25.81 -20.18
CA ILE A 313 -9.36 -24.61 -20.93
C ILE A 313 -8.08 -24.89 -21.71
N LEU A 314 -7.13 -25.63 -21.14
CA LEU A 314 -5.89 -25.99 -21.81
C LEU A 314 -6.10 -27.01 -22.95
N VAL A 315 -7.05 -27.93 -22.83
CA VAL A 315 -7.32 -28.95 -23.86
C VAL A 315 -8.07 -28.38 -25.07
N ILE A 316 -8.90 -27.34 -24.89
CA ILE A 316 -9.70 -26.75 -25.98
C ILE A 316 -8.85 -26.33 -27.20
N PRO A 317 -7.75 -25.57 -27.07
CA PRO A 317 -6.88 -25.24 -28.20
C PRO A 317 -6.32 -26.48 -28.91
N PHE A 318 -5.91 -27.51 -28.15
CA PHE A 318 -5.36 -28.74 -28.72
C PHE A 318 -6.39 -29.55 -29.50
N LEU A 319 -7.68 -29.45 -29.18
CA LEU A 319 -8.74 -30.08 -29.96
C LEU A 319 -9.18 -29.19 -31.13
N PHE A 320 -9.25 -27.88 -30.91
CA PHE A 320 -9.74 -26.91 -31.88
C PHE A 320 -8.82 -26.77 -33.10
N TYR A 321 -7.51 -26.62 -32.90
CA TYR A 321 -6.57 -26.39 -34.02
C TYR A 321 -6.48 -27.57 -34.99
N PRO A 322 -6.33 -28.84 -34.53
CA PRO A 322 -6.39 -29.98 -35.42
C PRO A 322 -7.78 -30.15 -36.04
N GLY A 323 -8.84 -29.89 -35.28
CA GLY A 323 -10.21 -29.94 -35.78
C GLY A 323 -10.42 -29.01 -36.98
N VAL A 324 -10.02 -27.75 -36.86
CA VAL A 324 -10.08 -26.77 -37.96
C VAL A 324 -9.24 -27.24 -39.15
N LYS A 325 -8.00 -27.70 -38.92
CA LYS A 325 -7.13 -28.18 -40.00
C LYS A 325 -7.76 -29.32 -40.79
N ILE A 326 -8.29 -30.33 -40.11
CA ILE A 326 -8.95 -31.49 -40.75
C ILE A 326 -10.16 -31.02 -41.56
N THR A 327 -11.00 -30.13 -41.01
CA THR A 327 -12.17 -29.61 -41.76
C THR A 327 -11.77 -28.81 -43.00
N MET A 328 -10.69 -28.03 -42.92
CA MET A 328 -10.15 -27.27 -44.05
C MET A 328 -9.59 -28.19 -45.14
N ASP A 329 -8.83 -29.23 -44.77
CA ASP A 329 -8.29 -30.21 -45.72
C ASP A 329 -9.41 -30.98 -46.45
N ILE A 330 -10.48 -31.34 -45.73
CA ILE A 330 -11.68 -31.97 -46.32
C ILE A 330 -12.39 -31.01 -47.28
N TYR A 331 -12.50 -29.73 -46.93
CA TYR A 331 -13.13 -28.72 -47.78
C TYR A 331 -12.34 -28.51 -49.07
N ASP A 332 -11.02 -28.40 -48.99
CA ASP A 332 -10.11 -28.26 -50.14
C ASP A 332 -10.19 -29.49 -51.06
N TYR A 333 -10.20 -30.70 -50.49
CA TYR A 333 -10.37 -31.94 -51.26
C TYR A 333 -11.69 -31.97 -52.04
N ARG A 334 -12.80 -31.54 -51.42
CA ARG A 334 -14.11 -31.49 -52.08
C ARG A 334 -14.17 -30.44 -53.19
N GLN A 335 -13.51 -29.31 -53.03
CA GLN A 335 -13.45 -28.27 -54.07
C GLN A 335 -12.67 -28.76 -55.29
N LYS A 336 -11.47 -29.31 -55.10
CA LYS A 336 -10.67 -29.89 -56.19
C LYS A 336 -11.42 -30.97 -56.97
N ARG A 337 -12.23 -31.79 -56.29
CA ARG A 337 -13.06 -32.80 -56.96
C ARG A 337 -14.12 -32.17 -57.87
N LYS A 338 -14.77 -31.09 -57.43
CA LYS A 338 -15.77 -30.38 -58.24
C LYS A 338 -15.15 -29.69 -59.47
N GLU A 339 -13.97 -29.11 -59.31
CA GLU A 339 -13.21 -28.52 -60.43
C GLU A 339 -12.84 -29.60 -61.46
N GLN A 340 -12.36 -30.77 -61.03
CA GLN A 340 -12.07 -31.89 -61.93
C GLN A 340 -13.32 -32.44 -62.63
N GLU A 341 -14.46 -32.47 -61.96
CA GLU A 341 -15.74 -32.88 -62.57
C GLU A 341 -16.22 -31.83 -63.59
N PHE A 342 -16.03 -30.54 -63.31
CA PHE A 342 -16.33 -29.44 -64.24
C PHE A 342 -15.42 -29.48 -65.48
N ASP A 343 -14.10 -29.61 -65.33
CA ASP A 343 -13.16 -29.69 -66.45
C ASP A 343 -13.44 -30.88 -67.38
N LYS A 344 -13.85 -32.03 -66.81
CA LYS A 344 -14.29 -33.20 -67.59
C LYS A 344 -15.58 -32.94 -68.36
N SER A 345 -16.53 -32.21 -67.77
CA SER A 345 -17.77 -31.84 -68.45
C SER A 345 -17.52 -30.87 -69.61
N VAL A 346 -16.65 -29.89 -69.41
CA VAL A 346 -16.23 -28.92 -70.43
C VAL A 346 -15.46 -29.61 -71.55
N SER A 347 -14.51 -30.51 -71.24
CA SER A 347 -13.76 -31.24 -72.26
C SER A 347 -14.64 -32.16 -73.12
N ASN A 348 -15.74 -32.70 -72.57
CA ASN A 348 -16.69 -33.50 -73.33
C ASN A 348 -17.57 -32.66 -74.26
N ASP A 349 -17.87 -31.42 -73.90
CA ASP A 349 -18.73 -30.53 -74.69
C ASP A 349 -17.98 -29.90 -75.88
N TYR A 350 -16.66 -29.69 -75.77
CA TYR A 350 -15.83 -29.09 -76.83
C TYR A 350 -15.20 -30.09 -77.81
N GLY A 351 -15.45 -31.40 -77.67
CA GLY A 351 -15.09 -32.39 -78.71
C GLY A 351 -13.61 -32.48 -79.08
N ILE A 352 -12.67 -32.05 -78.22
CA ILE A 352 -11.24 -32.20 -78.48
C ILE A 352 -10.82 -33.61 -78.06
N LYS A 353 -10.95 -34.57 -78.99
CA LYS A 353 -10.17 -35.81 -78.96
C LYS A 353 -8.75 -35.47 -79.40
N TYR A 354 -7.78 -35.56 -78.49
CA TYR A 354 -6.39 -35.79 -78.86
C TYR A 354 -6.20 -37.25 -79.27
#